data_AF-A0A6S7IME8-F1
#
_entry.id   AF-A0A6S7IME8-F1
#
_cell.length_a   1.000
_cell.length_b   1.000
_cell.length_c   1.000
_cell.angle_alpha   90.00
_cell.angle_beta   90.00
_cell.angle_gamma   90.00
#
_symmetry.space_group_name_H-M   'P 1'
#
loop_
_entity.id
_entity.type
_entity.pdbx_description
1 polymer ?
#
loop_
_entity_poly.entity_id
_entity_poly.type
_entity_poly.pdbx_seq_one_letter_code
_entity_poly.pdbx_strand_id
1 'polypeptide(L)'
;MKINSAFCSADIVEPSEGEFNGELFEGDLILPPSLSRAGRKANRWPGGIFYYRLTSGITSQSKAVTAIRAAMQEWEAKTCIQFRERTNEPAFVEFVTGRGGCWSNGVGRNGNKMQTINLDPGCWGKGTVVHEIGHALGFWHEQSRPDRDAYINIHWENIKK
;
A
#
# COMPACT_ATOMS: atom_id res chain seq x y z
N MET A 1 5.90 16.08 -0.81
CA MET A 1 4.65 15.63 -0.15
C MET A 1 4.72 15.99 1.33
N LYS A 2 3.93 16.96 1.80
CA LYS A 2 3.82 17.24 3.25
C LYS A 2 2.66 16.41 3.79
N ILE A 3 2.99 15.36 4.55
CA ILE A 3 1.99 14.48 5.17
C ILE A 3 1.56 15.16 6.47
N ASN A 4 0.35 15.73 6.47
CA ASN A 4 -0.13 16.54 7.58
C ASN A 4 -0.68 15.65 8.71
N SER A 5 -0.74 16.18 9.93
CA SER A 5 -1.23 15.45 11.13
C SER A 5 -2.64 14.86 10.98
N ALA A 6 -3.46 15.44 10.08
CA ALA A 6 -4.78 14.93 9.74
C ALA A 6 -4.76 13.50 9.15
N PHE A 7 -3.63 12.99 8.66
CA PHE A 7 -3.50 11.63 8.13
C PHE A 7 -3.59 10.54 9.21
N CYS A 8 -3.19 10.85 10.45
CA CYS A 8 -3.18 9.91 11.58
C CYS A 8 -4.48 9.91 12.40
N SER A 9 -5.49 10.69 11.99
CA SER A 9 -6.82 10.71 12.62
C SER A 9 -7.66 9.51 12.17
N ALA A 10 -8.36 8.89 13.13
CA ALA A 10 -9.14 7.68 12.94
C ALA A 10 -10.42 7.93 12.14
N ASP A 11 -10.63 7.13 11.10
CA ASP A 11 -11.90 6.94 10.41
C ASP A 11 -11.88 5.50 9.86
N ILE A 12 -12.82 4.65 10.30
CA ILE A 12 -12.89 3.23 9.91
C ILE A 12 -14.21 2.99 9.18
N VAL A 13 -14.14 2.48 7.97
CA VAL A 13 -15.28 1.92 7.23
C VAL A 13 -14.85 0.60 6.61
N GLU A 14 -15.74 -0.38 6.64
CA GLU A 14 -15.55 -1.73 6.09
C GLU A 14 -15.66 -1.70 4.55
N PRO A 15 -14.61 -2.06 3.78
CA PRO A 15 -14.70 -2.24 2.34
C PRO A 15 -15.07 -3.68 1.97
N SER A 16 -15.78 -3.85 0.85
CA SER A 16 -16.03 -5.18 0.27
C SER A 16 -14.74 -5.82 -0.24
N GLU A 17 -14.74 -7.13 -0.50
CA GLU A 17 -13.56 -7.90 -0.92
C GLU A 17 -13.23 -7.73 -2.40
N GLY A 18 -11.94 -7.76 -2.73
CA GLY A 18 -11.41 -7.81 -4.09
C GLY A 18 -10.67 -9.10 -4.31
N GLU A 19 -11.02 -9.79 -5.39
CA GLU A 19 -10.40 -11.05 -5.78
C GLU A 19 -9.40 -10.81 -6.92
N PHE A 20 -8.26 -11.50 -6.88
CA PHE A 20 -7.21 -11.36 -7.88
C PHE A 20 -7.61 -12.06 -9.17
N ASN A 21 -8.04 -11.30 -10.17
CA ASN A 21 -8.51 -11.83 -11.45
C ASN A 21 -7.43 -11.84 -12.55
N GLY A 22 -6.15 -11.70 -12.18
CA GLY A 22 -5.02 -11.72 -13.12
C GLY A 22 -4.65 -10.37 -13.74
N GLU A 23 -5.47 -9.34 -13.58
CA GLU A 23 -5.16 -7.96 -13.96
C GLU A 23 -5.03 -7.06 -12.72
N LEU A 24 -3.89 -6.39 -12.59
CA LEU A 24 -3.62 -5.39 -11.56
C LEU A 24 -4.11 -4.03 -12.04
N PHE A 25 -4.89 -3.34 -11.19
CA PHE A 25 -5.32 -1.98 -11.45
C PHE A 25 -4.12 -1.04 -11.41
N GLU A 26 -3.98 -0.19 -12.43
CA GLU A 26 -2.83 0.72 -12.60
C GLU A 26 -1.45 0.04 -12.50
N GLY A 27 -1.39 -1.29 -12.67
CA GLY A 27 -0.16 -2.07 -12.72
C GLY A 27 0.21 -2.79 -11.42
N ASP A 28 -0.23 -2.33 -10.25
CA ASP A 28 0.24 -2.81 -8.94
C ASP A 28 -0.80 -2.75 -7.80
N LEU A 29 -2.08 -2.51 -8.11
CA LEU A 29 -3.16 -2.51 -7.12
C LEU A 29 -4.16 -3.64 -7.37
N ILE A 30 -4.51 -4.38 -6.32
CA ILE A 30 -5.70 -5.24 -6.32
C ILE A 30 -6.82 -4.44 -5.67
N LEU A 31 -7.88 -4.13 -6.41
CA LEU A 31 -9.02 -3.36 -5.91
C LEU A 31 -10.24 -4.25 -5.64
N PRO A 32 -11.01 -3.97 -4.58
CA PRO A 32 -12.34 -4.53 -4.46
C PRO A 32 -13.31 -3.88 -5.46
N PRO A 33 -14.36 -4.59 -5.91
CA PRO A 33 -15.31 -4.13 -6.93
C PRO A 33 -16.01 -2.80 -6.61
N SER A 34 -16.00 -2.37 -5.34
CA SER A 34 -16.70 -1.18 -4.86
C SER A 34 -15.81 0.04 -4.56
N LEU A 35 -14.47 -0.07 -4.72
CA LEU A 35 -13.56 1.04 -4.43
C LEU A 35 -13.58 2.09 -5.54
N SER A 36 -13.96 3.34 -5.23
CA SER A 36 -13.84 4.47 -6.15
C SER A 36 -12.56 5.29 -5.89
N ARG A 37 -12.01 5.90 -6.94
CA ARG A 37 -10.78 6.74 -6.97
C ARG A 37 -10.79 7.98 -6.07
N ALA A 38 -11.85 8.24 -5.31
CA ALA A 38 -11.89 9.36 -4.39
C ALA A 38 -11.15 8.99 -3.10
N GLY A 39 -10.22 9.82 -2.65
CA GLY A 39 -9.55 9.66 -1.36
C GLY A 39 -10.56 9.62 -0.22
N ARG A 40 -11.00 8.43 0.15
CA ARG A 40 -11.97 8.25 1.24
C ARG A 40 -11.19 8.44 2.55
N LYS A 41 -11.64 9.37 3.40
CA LYS A 41 -11.22 9.43 4.82
C LYS A 41 -11.37 8.05 5.51
N ALA A 42 -12.32 7.27 5.03
CA ALA A 42 -12.86 6.03 5.54
C ALA A 42 -11.90 4.82 5.66
N ASN A 43 -10.69 4.87 5.09
CA ASN A 43 -9.78 3.71 5.01
C ASN A 43 -8.41 3.98 5.68
N ARG A 44 -8.38 4.79 6.73
CA ARG A 44 -7.12 5.14 7.41
C ARG A 44 -6.77 4.11 8.48
N TRP A 45 -5.47 3.97 8.73
CA TRP A 45 -4.98 3.23 9.89
C TRP A 45 -5.25 4.05 11.16
N PRO A 46 -6.05 3.54 12.11
CA PRO A 46 -6.39 4.28 13.32
C PRO A 46 -5.15 4.70 14.10
N GLY A 47 -5.05 5.98 14.46
CA GLY A 47 -3.91 6.52 15.18
C GLY A 47 -2.60 6.54 14.39
N GLY A 48 -2.64 6.26 13.07
CA GLY A 48 -1.43 6.11 12.26
C GLY A 48 -0.63 4.84 12.57
N ILE A 49 -1.23 3.84 13.24
CA ILE A 49 -0.53 2.60 13.60
C ILE A 49 -0.74 1.56 12.50
N PHE A 50 0.34 1.20 11.83
CA PHE A 50 0.38 0.19 10.78
C PHE A 50 0.88 -1.13 11.35
N TYR A 51 -0.03 -2.06 11.60
CA TYR A 51 0.32 -3.40 12.07
C TYR A 51 0.80 -4.27 10.91
N TYR A 52 1.91 -4.98 11.10
CA TYR A 52 2.47 -5.82 10.04
C TYR A 52 2.94 -7.21 10.51
N ARG A 53 3.00 -8.16 9.58
CA ARG A 53 3.65 -9.46 9.76
C ARG A 53 4.53 -9.77 8.55
N LEU A 54 5.70 -10.35 8.78
CA LEU A 54 6.57 -10.86 7.72
C LEU A 54 6.41 -12.38 7.64
N THR A 55 6.09 -12.91 6.45
CA THR A 55 6.06 -14.37 6.25
C THR A 55 7.46 -14.98 6.26
N SER A 56 7.55 -16.29 6.44
CA SER A 56 8.82 -17.04 6.34
C SER A 56 9.52 -16.86 5.00
N GLY A 57 8.77 -16.70 3.90
CA GLY A 57 9.31 -16.39 2.58
C GLY A 57 10.05 -15.05 2.54
N ILE A 58 9.59 -14.06 3.32
CA ILE A 58 10.27 -12.75 3.45
C ILE A 58 11.42 -12.85 4.46
N THR A 59 11.20 -13.43 5.64
CA THR A 59 12.23 -13.44 6.70
C THR A 59 13.46 -14.27 6.34
N SER A 60 13.32 -15.26 5.46
CA SER A 60 14.44 -16.01 4.88
C SER A 60 15.29 -15.19 3.90
N GLN A 61 14.83 -14.01 3.48
CA GLN A 61 15.49 -13.16 2.48
C GLN A 61 16.02 -11.87 3.12
N SER A 62 17.31 -11.84 3.44
CA SER A 62 17.94 -10.69 4.12
C SER A 62 17.76 -9.35 3.40
N LYS A 63 17.79 -9.37 2.05
CA LYS A 63 17.54 -8.19 1.21
C LYS A 63 16.10 -7.67 1.38
N ALA A 64 15.12 -8.55 1.40
CA ALA A 64 13.71 -8.19 1.61
C ALA A 64 13.51 -7.54 2.98
N VAL A 65 14.01 -8.20 4.04
CA VAL A 65 13.92 -7.69 5.42
C VAL A 65 14.58 -6.32 5.57
N THR A 66 15.76 -6.14 4.96
CA THR A 66 16.48 -4.87 4.99
C THR A 66 15.70 -3.76 4.28
N ALA A 67 15.16 -4.04 3.09
CA ALA A 67 14.38 -3.07 2.33
C ALA A 67 13.09 -2.66 3.06
N ILE A 68 12.38 -3.63 3.65
CA ILE A 68 11.16 -3.36 4.43
C ILE A 68 11.47 -2.48 5.64
N ARG A 69 12.50 -2.82 6.43
CA ARG A 69 12.90 -2.00 7.59
C ARG A 69 13.31 -0.58 7.18
N ALA A 70 14.07 -0.44 6.10
CA ALA A 70 14.48 0.87 5.60
C ALA A 70 13.29 1.72 5.11
N ALA A 71 12.29 1.09 4.49
CA ALA A 71 11.07 1.75 4.05
C ALA A 71 10.19 2.18 5.24
N MET A 72 10.03 1.31 6.24
CA MET A 72 9.31 1.66 7.48
C MET A 72 9.98 2.84 8.18
N GLN A 73 11.31 2.80 8.33
CA GLN A 73 12.07 3.90 8.94
C GLN A 73 11.91 5.22 8.17
N GLU A 74 11.86 5.19 6.83
CA GLU A 74 11.63 6.36 6.00
C GLU A 74 10.28 7.04 6.32
N TRP A 75 9.22 6.24 6.47
CA TRP A 75 7.89 6.71 6.83
C TRP A 75 7.85 7.26 8.26
N GLU A 76 8.41 6.56 9.25
CA GLU A 76 8.45 7.01 10.65
C GLU A 76 9.27 8.29 10.82
N ALA A 77 10.37 8.44 10.08
CA ALA A 77 11.23 9.62 10.17
C ALA A 77 10.59 10.90 9.62
N LYS A 78 9.60 10.78 8.74
CA LYS A 78 9.01 11.90 7.98
C LYS A 78 7.54 12.15 8.27
N THR A 79 6.90 11.28 9.04
CA THR A 79 5.45 11.28 9.24
C THR A 79 5.10 10.89 10.68
N CYS A 80 3.80 10.88 11.00
CA CYS A 80 3.28 10.35 12.26
C CYS A 80 2.97 8.85 12.23
N ILE A 81 3.24 8.15 11.12
CA ILE A 81 3.00 6.71 11.01
C ILE A 81 3.96 5.96 11.94
N GLN A 82 3.44 4.92 12.59
CA GLN A 82 4.22 3.99 13.41
C GLN A 82 4.00 2.56 12.92
N PHE A 83 5.07 1.79 12.76
CA PHE A 83 4.97 0.38 12.40
C PHE A 83 5.06 -0.48 13.65
N ARG A 84 4.14 -1.44 13.78
CA ARG A 84 4.10 -2.37 14.91
C ARG A 84 4.01 -3.78 14.37
N GLU A 85 4.87 -4.68 14.83
CA GLU A 85 4.70 -6.09 14.53
C GLU A 85 3.39 -6.59 15.15
N ARG A 86 2.61 -7.30 14.36
CA ARG A 86 1.28 -7.78 14.73
C ARG A 86 1.38 -8.82 15.83
N THR A 87 0.50 -8.71 16.80
CA THR A 87 0.24 -9.73 17.81
C THR A 87 -1.10 -10.42 17.52
N ASN A 88 -2.20 -9.77 17.89
CA ASN A 88 -3.56 -10.28 17.81
C ASN A 88 -4.49 -9.38 16.98
N GLU A 89 -3.97 -8.29 16.43
CA GLU A 89 -4.78 -7.32 15.70
C GLU A 89 -5.40 -7.99 14.46
N PRO A 90 -6.72 -7.86 14.27
CA PRO A 90 -7.41 -8.50 13.15
C PRO A 90 -7.09 -7.79 11.81
N ALA A 91 -6.92 -6.47 11.84
CA ALA A 91 -6.43 -5.70 10.70
C ALA A 91 -4.92 -5.50 10.78
N PHE A 92 -4.22 -6.02 9.78
CA PHE A 92 -2.78 -5.89 9.63
C PHE A 92 -2.38 -6.17 8.19
N VAL A 93 -1.16 -5.77 7.84
CA VAL A 93 -0.56 -6.07 6.54
C VAL A 93 0.40 -7.24 6.64
N GLU A 94 0.20 -8.26 5.83
CA GLU A 94 1.15 -9.34 5.66
C GLU A 94 2.06 -9.09 4.45
N PHE A 95 3.37 -9.05 4.69
CA PHE A 95 4.37 -9.03 3.64
C PHE A 95 4.66 -10.46 3.17
N VAL A 96 4.46 -10.69 1.87
CA VAL A 96 4.65 -12.00 1.22
C VAL A 96 5.55 -11.87 0.00
N THR A 97 6.02 -13.00 -0.50
CA THR A 97 6.79 -13.12 -1.75
C THR A 97 6.35 -14.40 -2.47
N GLY A 98 6.64 -14.48 -3.77
CA GLY A 98 6.37 -15.64 -4.62
C GLY A 98 4.98 -15.62 -5.24
N ARG A 99 4.33 -14.45 -5.30
CA ARG A 99 3.01 -14.28 -5.94
C ARG A 99 3.06 -13.45 -7.24
N GLY A 100 4.26 -13.14 -7.73
CA GLY A 100 4.47 -12.36 -8.94
C GLY A 100 4.42 -10.85 -8.70
N GLY A 101 5.48 -10.16 -9.10
CA GLY A 101 5.52 -8.69 -9.14
C GLY A 101 5.56 -7.99 -7.78
N CYS A 102 5.35 -6.67 -7.80
CA CYS A 102 5.26 -5.80 -6.64
C CYS A 102 3.86 -5.22 -6.64
N TRP A 103 3.09 -5.41 -5.56
CA TRP A 103 1.72 -4.90 -5.48
C TRP A 103 1.18 -4.86 -4.06
N SER A 104 0.15 -4.03 -3.87
CA SER A 104 -0.63 -3.94 -2.64
C SER A 104 -2.08 -4.40 -2.86
N ASN A 105 -2.61 -5.18 -1.91
CA ASN A 105 -4.03 -5.52 -1.88
C ASN A 105 -4.82 -4.36 -1.25
N GLY A 106 -5.24 -3.45 -2.11
CA GLY A 106 -6.06 -2.29 -1.78
C GLY A 106 -5.26 -1.01 -1.53
N VAL A 107 -6.02 0.08 -1.42
CA VAL A 107 -5.53 1.41 -1.09
C VAL A 107 -6.09 1.82 0.29
N GLY A 108 -5.19 1.97 1.26
CA GLY A 108 -5.51 2.20 2.66
C GLY A 108 -5.72 0.91 3.44
N ARG A 109 -6.23 1.05 4.66
CA ARG A 109 -6.66 -0.05 5.51
C ARG A 109 -7.95 -0.68 4.97
N ASN A 110 -7.92 -1.98 4.75
CA ASN A 110 -9.05 -2.76 4.26
C ASN A 110 -9.93 -3.25 5.42
N GLY A 111 -10.65 -2.33 6.07
CA GLY A 111 -11.58 -2.67 7.16
C GLY A 111 -10.89 -3.36 8.33
N ASN A 112 -11.56 -4.31 8.96
CA ASN A 112 -11.04 -5.02 10.13
C ASN A 112 -10.37 -6.38 9.81
N LYS A 113 -9.72 -6.53 8.65
CA LYS A 113 -9.14 -7.80 8.18
C LYS A 113 -7.69 -7.65 7.70
N MET A 114 -7.03 -8.80 7.51
CA MET A 114 -5.71 -8.89 6.93
C MET A 114 -5.71 -8.45 5.46
N GLN A 115 -4.69 -7.71 5.05
CA GLN A 115 -4.38 -7.43 3.64
C GLN A 115 -2.92 -7.74 3.33
N THR A 116 -2.59 -7.87 2.05
CA THR A 116 -1.28 -8.34 1.60
C THR A 116 -0.51 -7.26 0.86
N ILE A 117 0.81 -7.19 1.08
CA ILE A 117 1.75 -6.58 0.16
C ILE A 117 2.65 -7.70 -0.38
N ASN A 118 2.70 -7.87 -1.70
CA ASN A 118 3.62 -8.83 -2.34
C ASN A 118 4.89 -8.13 -2.80
N LEU A 119 6.03 -8.71 -2.45
CA LEU A 119 7.36 -8.23 -2.83
C LEU A 119 8.20 -9.41 -3.31
N ASP A 120 8.16 -9.68 -4.62
CA ASP A 120 8.99 -10.69 -5.24
C ASP A 120 10.47 -10.25 -5.39
N PRO A 121 11.40 -11.17 -5.69
CA PRO A 121 12.76 -10.80 -6.07
C PRO A 121 12.76 -9.76 -7.21
N GLY A 122 13.40 -8.62 -6.96
CA GLY A 122 13.33 -7.43 -7.83
C GLY A 122 12.56 -6.26 -7.19
N CYS A 123 11.62 -6.54 -6.28
CA CYS A 123 10.85 -5.53 -5.54
C CYS A 123 11.57 -5.02 -4.27
N TRP A 124 12.66 -5.66 -3.84
CA TRP A 124 13.35 -5.37 -2.58
C TRP A 124 14.27 -4.13 -2.64
N GLY A 125 13.86 -3.10 -3.37
CA GLY A 125 14.45 -1.77 -3.33
C GLY A 125 13.67 -0.89 -2.35
N LYS A 126 14.36 -0.05 -1.56
CA LYS A 126 13.71 0.84 -0.57
C LYS A 126 12.56 1.64 -1.19
N GLY A 127 12.75 2.21 -2.38
CA GLY A 127 11.73 3.02 -3.06
C GLY A 127 10.47 2.24 -3.41
N THR A 128 10.62 1.04 -3.97
CA THR A 128 9.49 0.15 -4.27
C THR A 128 8.73 -0.24 -3.01
N VAL A 129 9.43 -0.60 -1.92
CA VAL A 129 8.73 -0.97 -0.68
C VAL A 129 8.04 0.24 -0.04
N VAL A 130 8.63 1.44 -0.10
CA VAL A 130 7.98 2.70 0.31
C VAL A 130 6.70 2.93 -0.48
N HIS A 131 6.72 2.68 -1.78
CA HIS A 131 5.58 2.82 -2.69
C HIS A 131 4.43 1.87 -2.32
N GLU A 132 4.70 0.57 -2.17
CA GLU A 132 3.66 -0.40 -1.78
C GLU A 132 3.08 -0.13 -0.38
N ILE A 133 3.93 0.28 0.57
CA ILE A 133 3.46 0.75 1.88
C ILE A 133 2.57 2.00 1.72
N GLY A 134 2.92 2.90 0.80
CA GLY A 134 2.12 4.06 0.44
C GLY A 134 0.72 3.68 -0.02
N HIS A 135 0.59 2.67 -0.88
CA HIS A 135 -0.71 2.12 -1.26
C HIS A 135 -1.49 1.62 -0.04
N ALA A 136 -0.90 0.76 0.78
CA ALA A 136 -1.54 0.26 2.00
C ALA A 136 -1.86 1.36 3.03
N LEU A 137 -1.18 2.51 2.99
CA LEU A 137 -1.50 3.68 3.80
C LEU A 137 -2.63 4.54 3.23
N GLY A 138 -2.95 4.44 1.94
CA GLY A 138 -4.07 5.15 1.32
C GLY A 138 -3.72 6.03 0.12
N PHE A 139 -2.50 5.90 -0.42
CA PHE A 139 -2.08 6.68 -1.58
C PHE A 139 -2.37 5.97 -2.88
N TRP A 140 -3.03 6.69 -3.79
CA TRP A 140 -3.12 6.32 -5.19
C TRP A 140 -1.89 6.84 -5.94
N HIS A 141 -1.72 6.39 -7.17
CA HIS A 141 -0.73 6.98 -8.04
C HIS A 141 -0.97 8.47 -8.31
N GLU A 142 0.10 9.25 -8.33
CA GLU A 142 0.02 10.71 -8.48
C GLU A 142 -0.54 11.12 -9.84
N GLN A 143 -0.21 10.41 -10.93
CA GLN A 143 -0.76 10.67 -12.27
C GLN A 143 -2.26 10.38 -12.38
N SER A 144 -2.86 9.75 -11.37
CA SER A 144 -4.30 9.45 -11.31
C SER A 144 -5.09 10.52 -10.56
N ARG A 145 -4.44 11.60 -10.10
CA ARG A 145 -5.12 12.74 -9.47
C ARG A 145 -6.15 13.38 -10.40
N PRO A 146 -7.30 13.86 -9.88
CA PRO A 146 -8.34 14.50 -10.70
C PRO A 146 -7.86 15.75 -11.45
N ASP A 147 -6.84 16.44 -10.93
CA ASP A 147 -6.27 17.65 -11.52
C ASP A 147 -5.00 17.39 -12.37
N ARG A 148 -4.67 16.12 -12.64
CA ARG A 148 -3.42 15.76 -13.35
C ARG A 148 -3.29 16.38 -14.74
N ASP A 149 -4.40 16.60 -15.45
CA ASP A 149 -4.40 17.18 -16.80
C ASP A 149 -3.95 18.66 -16.80
N ALA A 150 -3.83 19.31 -15.64
CA ALA A 150 -3.20 20.62 -15.52
C ALA A 150 -1.66 20.58 -15.43
N TYR A 151 -1.06 19.41 -15.22
CA TYR A 151 0.37 19.24 -14.97
C TYR A 151 1.07 18.30 -15.96
N ILE A 152 0.34 17.32 -16.51
CA ILE A 152 0.88 16.32 -17.43
C ILE A 152 -0.05 16.12 -18.63
N ASN A 153 0.54 15.76 -19.76
CA ASN A 153 -0.17 15.34 -20.95
C ASN A 153 -0.02 13.82 -21.12
N ILE A 154 -1.13 13.11 -21.25
CA ILE A 154 -1.11 11.68 -21.55
C ILE A 154 -1.13 11.50 -23.08
N HIS A 155 -0.04 10.98 -23.62
CA HIS A 155 0.07 10.55 -25.01
C HIS A 155 -0.57 9.17 -25.18
N TRP A 156 -1.90 9.14 -25.28
CA TRP A 156 -2.71 7.91 -25.34
C TRP A 156 -2.30 6.97 -26.47
N GLU A 157 -1.81 7.54 -27.58
CA GLU A 157 -1.29 6.82 -28.74
C GLU A 157 -0.08 5.94 -28.42
N ASN A 158 0.65 6.24 -27.34
CA ASN A 158 1.86 5.51 -26.94
C ASN A 158 1.60 4.45 -25.86
N ILE A 159 0.36 4.27 -25.42
CA ILE A 159 0.02 3.30 -24.37
C ILE A 159 -0.29 1.95 -25.01
N LYS A 160 0.39 0.91 -24.53
CA LYS A 160 0.14 -0.48 -24.95
C LYS A 160 -1.30 -0.85 -24.62
N LYS A 161 -2.02 -1.38 -25.62
CA LYS A 161 -3.37 -1.94 -25.45
C LYS A 161 -3.33 -3.29 -24.77
#